data_AF-A0A2C1JK25-F1
#
_entry.id   AF-A0A2C1JK25-F1
#
_cell.length_a   1.000
_cell.length_b   1.000
_cell.length_c   1.000
_cell.angle_alpha   90.00
_cell.angle_beta   90.00
_cell.angle_gamma   90.00
#
_symmetry.space_group_name_H-M   'P 1'
#
loop_
_entity.id
_entity.type
_entity.pdbx_description
1 polymer ?
#
loop_
_entity_poly.entity_id
_entity_poly.type
_entity_poly.pdbx_seq_one_letter_code
_entity_poly.pdbx_strand_id
1 'polypeptide(L)' 'MRYPTDKQLNLIAKMELLIDVKFVGSTISDASRFISEHMDQYKEVQELAFDMMYYHDAY' A
#
# COMPACT_ATOMS: atom_id res chain seq x y z
N MET A 1 2.01 -2.96 24.30
CA MET A 1 1.90 -3.26 22.84
C MET A 1 2.91 -2.42 22.08
N ARG A 2 3.47 -2.93 20.99
CA ARG A 2 4.38 -2.14 20.12
C ARG A 2 3.57 -1.44 19.03
N TYR A 3 3.83 -0.17 18.82
CA TYR A 3 3.24 0.61 17.74
C TYR A 3 3.82 0.20 16.38
N PRO A 4 3.08 0.43 15.27
CA PRO A 4 3.61 0.31 13.92
C PRO A 4 4.88 1.14 13.75
N THR A 5 5.81 0.63 12.95
CA THR A 5 7.01 1.39 12.56
C THR A 5 6.68 2.44 11.50
N ASP A 6 7.47 3.51 11.41
CA ASP A 6 7.31 4.54 10.37
C ASP A 6 7.34 3.94 8.96
N LYS A 7 8.16 2.90 8.75
CA LYS A 7 8.22 2.18 7.47
C LYS A 7 6.89 1.52 7.13
N GLN A 8 6.22 0.91 8.11
CA GLN A 8 4.91 0.31 7.92
C GLN A 8 3.84 1.37 7.68
N LEU A 9 3.82 2.45 8.46
CA LEU A 9 2.86 3.56 8.28
C LEU A 9 2.99 4.21 6.91
N ASN A 10 4.22 4.43 6.43
CA ASN A 10 4.47 4.99 5.10
C ASN A 10 4.00 4.06 3.97
N LEU A 11 4.16 2.74 4.13
CA LEU A 11 3.65 1.78 3.16
C LEU A 11 2.12 1.76 3.18
N ILE A 12 1.52 1.69 4.37
CA ILE A 12 0.07 1.72 4.55
C ILE A 12 -0.54 2.95 3.90
N ALA A 13 0.02 4.15 4.13
CA ALA A 13 -0.49 5.39 3.52
C ALA A 13 -0.50 5.33 1.98
N LYS A 14 0.50 4.69 1.36
CA LYS A 14 0.51 4.47 -0.10
C LYS A 14 -0.55 3.47 -0.53
N MET A 15 -0.75 2.40 0.22
CA MET A 15 -1.81 1.42 -0.04
C MET A 15 -3.20 2.08 0.07
N GLU A 16 -3.45 2.86 1.11
CA GLU A 16 -4.72 3.57 1.29
C GLU A 16 -5.03 4.54 0.15
N LEU A 17 -4.01 5.15 -0.44
CA LEU A 17 -4.15 6.04 -1.60
C LEU A 17 -4.42 5.27 -2.89
N LEU A 18 -3.69 4.16 -3.11
CA LEU A 18 -3.64 3.49 -4.40
C LEU A 18 -4.77 2.49 -4.62
N ILE A 19 -5.20 1.80 -3.55
CA ILE A 19 -6.22 0.74 -3.63
C ILE A 19 -7.47 1.03 -2.78
N ASP A 20 -7.65 2.28 -2.34
CA ASP A 20 -8.82 2.79 -1.60
C ASP A 20 -9.22 1.97 -0.36
N VAL A 21 -8.20 1.53 0.40
CA VAL A 21 -8.38 0.83 1.68
C VAL A 21 -8.11 1.78 2.85
N LYS A 22 -8.53 1.41 4.07
CA LYS A 22 -8.26 2.19 5.29
C LYS A 22 -7.70 1.33 6.41
N PHE A 23 -6.63 1.81 7.04
CA PHE A 23 -6.02 1.16 8.19
C PHE A 23 -6.60 1.72 9.50
N VAL A 24 -7.16 0.82 10.32
CA VAL A 24 -7.78 1.15 11.63
C VAL A 24 -7.04 0.54 12.82
N GLY A 25 -5.91 -0.14 12.58
CA GLY A 25 -5.11 -0.78 13.62
C GLY A 25 -4.22 0.19 14.38
N SER A 26 -3.77 -0.21 15.57
CA SER A 26 -2.87 0.61 16.42
C SER A 26 -1.60 -0.11 16.82
N THR A 27 -1.45 -1.38 16.44
CA THR A 27 -0.30 -2.21 16.81
C THR A 27 0.54 -2.61 15.60
N ILE A 28 1.81 -2.95 15.86
CA ILE A 28 2.72 -3.47 14.84
C ILE A 28 2.16 -4.73 14.16
N SER A 29 1.44 -5.57 14.91
CA SER A 29 0.80 -6.78 14.37
C SER A 29 -0.38 -6.46 13.46
N ASP A 30 -1.16 -5.42 13.79
CA ASP A 30 -2.27 -5.00 12.94
C ASP A 30 -1.73 -4.44 11.63
N ALA A 31 -0.68 -3.60 11.71
CA ALA A 31 -0.01 -3.06 10.53
C ALA A 31 0.58 -4.17 9.64
N SER A 32 1.30 -5.13 10.23
CA SER A 32 1.83 -6.27 9.48
C SER A 32 0.73 -7.08 8.80
N ARG A 33 -0.38 -7.35 9.51
CA ARG A 33 -1.51 -8.11 8.96
C ARG A 33 -2.16 -7.36 7.80
N PHE A 34 -2.46 -6.08 8.00
CA PHE A 34 -3.04 -5.23 6.97
C PHE A 34 -2.18 -5.18 5.71
N ILE A 35 -0.86 -4.98 5.87
CA ILE A 35 0.09 -4.98 4.75
C ILE A 35 0.06 -6.33 4.03
N SER A 36 0.11 -7.44 4.76
CA SER A 36 0.08 -8.79 4.17
C SER A 36 -1.21 -9.08 3.41
N GLU A 37 -2.36 -8.67 3.93
CA GLU A 37 -3.67 -8.90 3.31
C GLU A 37 -3.85 -8.15 1.98
N HIS A 38 -3.23 -6.96 1.86
CA HIS A 38 -3.48 -6.07 0.72
C HIS A 38 -2.27 -5.94 -0.22
N MET A 39 -1.15 -6.63 0.06
CA MET A 39 0.10 -6.51 -0.71
C MET A 39 -0.08 -6.88 -2.19
N ASP A 40 -0.81 -7.98 -2.45
CA ASP A 40 -0.96 -8.49 -3.81
C ASP A 40 -1.78 -7.52 -4.67
N GLN A 41 -2.91 -7.04 -4.16
CA GLN A 41 -3.72 -6.01 -4.82
C GLN A 41 -2.94 -4.70 -5.01
N TYR A 42 -2.19 -4.28 -3.98
CA TYR A 42 -1.36 -3.07 -4.08
C TYR A 42 -0.32 -3.18 -5.20
N LYS A 43 0.33 -4.35 -5.35
CA LYS A 43 1.31 -4.58 -6.42
C LYS A 43 0.66 -4.59 -7.80
N GLU A 44 -0.48 -5.26 -7.95
CA GLU A 44 -1.21 -5.31 -9.23
C GLU A 44 -1.59 -3.91 -9.70
N VAL A 45 -2.17 -3.09 -8.82
CA VAL A 45 -2.54 -1.70 -9.17
C VAL A 45 -1.30 -0.84 -9.38
N GLN A 46 -0.24 -1.07 -8.62
CA GLN A 46 1.02 -0.35 -8.81
C GLN A 46 1.64 -0.62 -10.18
N GLU A 47 1.69 -1.88 -10.62
CA GLU A 47 2.18 -2.27 -11.94
C GLU A 47 1.35 -1.64 -13.07
N LEU A 48 0.01 -1.71 -12.96
CA LEU A 48 -0.90 -1.07 -13.92
C LEU A 48 -0.71 0.46 -13.99
N ALA A 49 -0.54 1.11 -12.84
CA ALA A 49 -0.30 2.56 -12.78
C ALA A 49 1.04 2.96 -13.42
N PHE A 50 2.08 2.17 -13.22
CA PHE A 50 3.36 2.38 -13.90
C PHE A 50 3.27 2.15 -15.41
N ASP A 51 2.63 1.06 -15.84
CA ASP A 51 2.44 0.78 -17.26
C ASP A 51 1.68 1.91 -17.97
N MET A 52 0.59 2.41 -17.39
CA MET A 52 -0.13 3.58 -17.96
C MET A 52 0.75 4.82 -18.10
N MET A 53 1.65 5.07 -17.14
CA MET A 53 2.59 6.18 -17.20
C MET A 53 3.60 6.02 -18.33
N TYR A 54 4.11 4.81 -18.57
CA TYR A 54 5.03 4.52 -19.67
C TYR A 54 4.37 4.65 -21.05
N TYR A 55 3.10 4.29 -21.19
CA TYR A 55 2.39 4.46 -22.47
C TYR A 55 2.02 5.91 -22.79
N HIS A 56 1.88 6.78 -21.78
CA HIS A 56 1.51 8.19 -22.00
C HIS A 56 2.69 9.06 -22.44
N ASP A 57 3.93 8.70 -22.07
CA ASP A 57 5.16 9.44 -22.43
C ASP A 57 5.75 9.01 -23.79
N ALA A 58 5.17 8.00 -24.43
CA ALA A 58 5.63 7.44 -25.71
C ALA A 58 4.91 8.01 -26.96
N TYR A 59 4.04 9.01 -26.80
CA TYR A 59 3.29 9.67 -27.89
C TYR A 59 3.54 11.18 -27.94
#